data_AF-A0A9W9L4F8-F1
#
_entry.id   AF-A0A9W9L4F8-F1
#
_cell.length_a   1.000
_cell.length_b   1.000
_cell.length_c   1.000
_cell.angle_alpha   90.00
_cell.angle_beta   90.00
_cell.angle_gamma   90.00
#
_symmetry.space_group_name_H-M   'P 1'
#
loop_
_entity.id
_entity.type
_entity.pdbx_description
1 polymer ?
#
loop_
_entity_poly.entity_id
_entity_poly.type
_entity_poly.pdbx_seq_one_letter_code
_entity_poly.pdbx_strand_id
1 'polypeptide(L)'
;MGAGPPAGLWPANKHVLNVCFLNGGEYEQNTVKSLIKKYYHSIPMRLRFKFLPGRDMSSSDIRILFSDCSKAYIGRQAESYPGQPTMWLNMYPRYPTQDAARNKVQADVLHEFGHALGLVHEHKHPHCKANWNYDRLMRRNQWGLDTVRYNYNDDTHSAVNAKWDRAYDPYSIMHYPIARGDTQSAVREVPENIVLSAIDKETLALLYPVVAVVKQHPTVHQEPTRKHEKEKREKKPKEPTKKDKKEKEARPKKEKPRQKVYIGGNDSAVVSGGYVEISGNAEATIHGSGQVVASGNSDVVVYGDSTVWASGNADVYVNGGGSATVSGNATVKFTGTGTGKVTGNGSLRWNA
;
A
#
# COMPACT_ATOMS: atom_id res chain seq x y z
N MET A 1 -1.86 -4.61 -10.94
CA MET A 1 -1.19 -3.29 -10.88
C MET A 1 0.32 -3.34 -10.91
N GLY A 2 0.87 -2.75 -11.98
CA GLY A 2 2.31 -2.49 -12.12
C GLY A 2 2.72 -1.17 -11.44
N ALA A 3 3.97 -1.10 -11.01
CA ALA A 3 4.63 0.14 -10.62
C ALA A 3 5.70 0.48 -11.67
N GLY A 4 6.02 1.76 -11.84
CA GLY A 4 7.13 2.20 -12.68
C GLY A 4 8.47 1.58 -12.24
N PRO A 5 9.53 1.74 -13.04
CA PRO A 5 10.85 1.20 -12.70
C PRO A 5 11.27 1.66 -11.28
N PRO A 6 11.93 0.80 -10.47
CA PRO A 6 12.22 1.11 -9.05
C PRO A 6 12.97 2.43 -8.82
N ALA A 7 13.75 2.87 -9.80
CA ALA A 7 14.47 4.15 -9.78
C ALA A 7 13.54 5.38 -9.75
N GLY A 8 12.28 5.24 -10.19
CA GLY A 8 11.27 6.30 -10.20
C GLY A 8 10.44 6.42 -8.93
N LEU A 9 10.54 5.48 -7.98
CA LEU A 9 9.77 5.51 -6.72
C LEU A 9 10.40 6.47 -5.70
N TRP A 10 9.58 7.05 -4.82
CA TRP A 10 10.08 7.91 -3.74
C TRP A 10 10.90 7.12 -2.72
N PRO A 11 12.03 7.66 -2.22
CA PRO A 11 12.95 6.90 -1.40
C PRO A 11 12.39 6.60 0.00
N ALA A 12 12.98 5.61 0.67
CA ALA A 12 12.55 5.10 1.97
C ALA A 12 12.59 6.17 3.09
N ASN A 13 13.37 7.24 2.93
CA ASN A 13 13.50 8.36 3.86
C ASN A 13 12.56 9.54 3.53
N LYS A 14 11.81 9.50 2.42
CA LYS A 14 10.86 10.57 2.04
C LYS A 14 9.49 10.27 2.62
N HIS A 15 9.04 11.01 3.64
CA HIS A 15 7.75 10.76 4.30
C HIS A 15 6.64 11.72 3.88
N VAL A 16 7.02 12.88 3.34
CA VAL A 16 6.08 13.93 2.95
C VAL A 16 6.43 14.37 1.54
N LEU A 17 5.42 14.41 0.67
CA LEU A 17 5.48 15.07 -0.63
C LEU A 17 4.86 16.45 -0.49
N ASN A 18 5.66 17.49 -0.70
CA ASN A 18 5.21 18.86 -0.72
C ASN A 18 4.49 19.14 -2.04
N VAL A 19 3.25 19.62 -1.97
CA VAL A 19 2.39 19.88 -3.12
C VAL A 19 2.13 21.39 -3.21
N CYS A 20 2.36 21.96 -4.38
CA CYS A 20 2.16 23.38 -4.66
C CYS A 20 1.15 23.55 -5.81
N PHE A 21 0.21 24.49 -5.65
CA PHE A 21 -0.71 24.89 -6.72
C PHE A 21 -0.17 26.13 -7.43
N LEU A 22 -0.04 26.07 -8.76
CA LEU A 22 0.53 27.15 -9.56
C LEU A 22 -0.52 28.20 -9.97
N ASN A 23 -1.79 27.79 -9.99
CA ASN A 23 -2.98 28.59 -10.28
C ASN A 23 -4.23 28.00 -9.58
N GLY A 24 -5.41 28.47 -9.96
CA GLY A 24 -6.71 28.02 -9.44
C GLY A 24 -7.14 28.73 -8.17
N GLY A 25 -8.45 28.87 -8.00
CA GLY A 25 -9.07 29.47 -6.82
C GLY A 25 -9.23 28.48 -5.68
N GLU A 26 -9.89 28.92 -4.61
CA GLU A 26 -10.13 28.08 -3.44
C GLU A 26 -10.95 26.83 -3.78
N TYR A 27 -11.91 26.96 -4.70
CA TYR A 27 -12.76 25.84 -5.10
C TYR A 27 -11.95 24.68 -5.69
N GLU A 28 -11.10 24.93 -6.69
CA GLU A 28 -10.31 23.88 -7.32
C GLU A 28 -9.32 23.27 -6.33
N GLN A 29 -8.60 24.13 -5.59
CA GLN A 29 -7.60 23.69 -4.62
C GLN A 29 -8.22 22.86 -3.49
N ASN A 30 -9.37 23.29 -2.94
CA ASN A 30 -10.05 22.56 -1.87
C ASN A 30 -10.66 21.26 -2.36
N THR A 31 -11.13 21.22 -3.61
CA THR A 31 -11.57 19.97 -4.25
C THR A 31 -10.44 18.95 -4.26
N VAL A 32 -9.26 19.29 -4.80
CA VAL A 32 -8.09 18.39 -4.79
C VAL A 32 -7.71 17.98 -3.37
N LYS A 33 -7.53 18.94 -2.45
CA LYS A 33 -7.17 18.65 -1.04
C LYS A 33 -8.15 17.67 -0.39
N SER A 34 -9.46 17.85 -0.60
CA SER A 34 -10.49 17.02 -0.01
C SER A 34 -10.45 15.57 -0.54
N LEU A 35 -10.24 15.40 -1.83
CA LEU A 35 -10.12 14.08 -2.47
C LEU A 35 -8.87 13.33 -1.98
N ILE A 36 -7.72 14.01 -1.94
CA ILE A 36 -6.47 13.40 -1.45
C ILE A 36 -6.58 13.00 0.02
N LYS A 37 -7.18 13.87 0.85
CA LYS A 37 -7.47 13.55 2.26
C LYS A 37 -8.41 12.35 2.39
N LYS A 38 -9.45 12.26 1.56
CA LYS A 38 -10.44 11.18 1.63
C LYS A 38 -9.85 9.83 1.19
N TYR A 39 -9.15 9.80 0.06
CA TYR A 39 -8.79 8.55 -0.61
C TYR A 39 -7.36 8.11 -0.36
N TYR A 40 -6.37 9.01 -0.37
CA TYR A 40 -4.97 8.63 -0.19
C TYR A 40 -4.55 8.60 1.28
N HIS A 41 -5.08 9.50 2.12
CA HIS A 41 -4.72 9.48 3.55
C HIS A 41 -5.41 8.36 4.33
N SER A 42 -6.43 7.69 3.76
CA SER A 42 -6.99 6.45 4.31
C SER A 42 -6.13 5.22 4.04
N ILE A 43 -5.12 5.32 3.18
CA ILE A 43 -4.18 4.23 2.90
C ILE A 43 -3.11 4.20 4.00
N PRO A 44 -2.80 3.01 4.56
CA PRO A 44 -1.69 2.81 5.48
C PRO A 44 -0.35 2.81 4.72
N MET A 45 -0.01 3.96 4.15
CA MET A 45 1.26 4.21 3.49
C MET A 45 2.02 5.32 4.20
N ARG A 46 3.35 5.22 4.19
CA ARG A 46 4.27 6.17 4.83
C ARG A 46 4.24 7.56 4.22
N LEU A 47 3.96 7.67 2.93
CA LEU A 47 3.88 8.95 2.25
C LEU A 47 2.60 9.70 2.62
N ARG A 48 2.77 10.99 2.90
CA ARG A 48 1.67 11.94 3.09
C ARG A 48 1.86 13.15 2.18
N PHE A 49 0.75 13.79 1.80
CA PHE A 49 0.78 14.99 0.98
C PHE A 49 0.66 16.22 1.87
N LYS A 50 1.62 17.15 1.76
CA LYS A 50 1.58 18.44 2.44
C LYS A 50 1.37 19.53 1.40
N PHE A 51 0.19 20.13 1.40
CA PHE A 51 -0.11 21.28 0.54
C PHE A 51 0.53 22.53 1.13
N LEU A 52 1.44 23.16 0.38
CA LEU A 52 2.16 24.35 0.79
C LEU A 52 1.25 25.59 0.69
N PRO A 53 1.39 26.57 1.61
CA PRO A 53 0.73 27.86 1.46
C PRO A 53 1.40 28.67 0.34
N GLY A 54 0.60 29.32 -0.51
CA GLY A 54 1.10 30.15 -1.61
C GLY A 54 1.78 29.36 -2.75
N ARG A 55 2.63 30.04 -3.51
CA ARG A 55 3.32 29.50 -4.71
C ARG A 55 4.80 29.22 -4.45
N ASP A 56 5.15 28.57 -3.34
CA ASP A 56 6.52 28.12 -3.13
C ASP A 56 6.83 26.89 -3.99
N MET A 57 7.45 27.12 -5.14
CA MET A 57 7.84 26.07 -6.08
C MET A 57 9.17 25.41 -5.71
N SER A 58 10.03 26.11 -4.96
CA SER A 58 11.42 25.72 -4.70
C SER A 58 11.54 24.53 -3.74
N SER A 59 10.55 24.35 -2.87
CA SER A 59 10.47 23.27 -1.89
C SER A 59 9.44 22.18 -2.25
N SER A 60 8.86 22.23 -3.46
CA SER A 60 7.73 21.38 -3.86
C SER A 60 8.15 20.15 -4.68
N ASP A 61 7.62 18.99 -4.31
CA ASP A 61 7.79 17.73 -5.03
C ASP A 61 6.80 17.61 -6.19
N ILE A 62 5.55 18.07 -5.96
CA ILE A 62 4.45 18.05 -6.93
C ILE A 62 3.99 19.49 -7.17
N ARG A 63 3.88 19.89 -8.44
CA ARG A 63 3.52 21.24 -8.88
C ARG A 63 2.32 21.16 -9.82
N ILE A 64 1.15 21.49 -9.29
CA ILE A 64 -0.15 21.33 -9.95
C ILE A 64 -0.48 22.59 -10.75
N LEU A 65 -0.70 22.42 -12.06
CA LEU A 65 -1.28 23.42 -12.94
C LEU A 65 -2.69 22.98 -13.35
N PHE A 66 -3.72 23.75 -12.99
CA PHE A 66 -5.04 23.54 -13.55
C PHE A 66 -5.08 23.99 -15.01
N SER A 67 -5.48 23.09 -15.90
CA SER A 67 -5.47 23.28 -17.36
C SER A 67 -6.66 22.57 -18.03
N ASP A 68 -6.67 22.44 -19.35
CA ASP A 68 -7.68 21.71 -20.11
C ASP A 68 -7.41 20.20 -20.23
N CYS A 69 -6.28 19.72 -19.71
CA CYS A 69 -5.92 18.31 -19.67
C CYS A 69 -5.52 17.84 -18.26
N SER A 70 -5.63 16.53 -18.06
CA SER A 70 -5.14 15.82 -16.87
C SER A 70 -3.98 14.92 -17.28
N LYS A 71 -2.83 15.06 -16.61
CA LYS A 71 -1.62 14.22 -16.79
C LYS A 71 -0.61 14.51 -15.68
N ALA A 72 0.29 13.58 -15.40
CA ALA A 72 1.37 13.79 -14.44
C ALA A 72 2.64 13.03 -14.85
N TYR A 73 3.78 13.50 -14.35
CA TYR A 73 5.00 12.72 -14.38
C TYR A 73 4.91 11.54 -13.39
N ILE A 74 5.59 10.44 -13.70
CA ILE A 74 5.56 9.22 -12.89
C ILE A 74 6.62 9.33 -11.78
N GLY A 75 6.18 9.38 -10.53
CA GLY A 75 7.03 9.42 -9.35
C GLY A 75 8.08 10.53 -9.40
N ARG A 76 9.34 10.16 -9.24
CA ARG A 76 10.49 11.07 -9.20
C ARG A 76 10.89 11.64 -10.56
N GLN A 77 10.23 11.27 -11.66
CA GLN A 77 10.43 11.99 -12.94
C GLN A 77 10.17 13.49 -12.78
N ALA A 78 9.31 13.88 -11.82
CA ALA A 78 9.07 15.28 -11.43
C ALA A 78 10.34 16.05 -11.01
N GLU A 79 11.39 15.38 -10.53
CA GLU A 79 12.65 16.01 -10.10
C GLU A 79 13.47 16.52 -11.30
N SER A 80 13.25 15.98 -12.49
CA SER A 80 13.92 16.42 -13.73
C SER A 80 13.38 17.74 -14.30
N TYR A 81 12.34 18.31 -13.69
CA TYR A 81 11.64 19.51 -14.19
C TYR A 81 11.55 20.62 -13.13
N PRO A 82 12.69 21.11 -12.60
CA PRO A 82 12.69 22.15 -11.56
C PRO A 82 11.97 23.41 -12.06
N GLY A 83 11.14 24.01 -11.20
CA GLY A 83 10.42 25.24 -11.53
C GLY A 83 9.32 25.12 -12.59
N GLN A 84 9.00 23.92 -13.06
CA GLN A 84 7.95 23.68 -14.08
C GLN A 84 6.79 22.86 -13.50
N PRO A 85 5.56 22.94 -14.04
CA PRO A 85 4.48 22.04 -13.62
C PRO A 85 4.87 20.56 -13.76
N THR A 86 4.41 19.73 -12.84
CA THR A 86 4.62 18.27 -12.86
C THR A 86 3.35 17.46 -12.85
N MET A 87 2.23 18.12 -12.62
CA MET A 87 0.89 17.58 -12.71
C MET A 87 -0.02 18.64 -13.31
N TRP A 88 -0.87 18.21 -14.22
CA TRP A 88 -1.90 18.99 -14.85
C TRP A 88 -3.24 18.37 -14.50
N LEU A 89 -4.24 19.20 -14.19
CA LEU A 89 -5.59 18.73 -13.85
C LEU A 89 -6.63 19.55 -14.58
N ASN A 90 -7.56 18.87 -15.25
CA ASN A 90 -8.77 19.50 -15.78
C ASN A 90 -9.90 19.50 -14.75
N MET A 91 -10.16 20.66 -14.17
CA MET A 91 -11.22 20.84 -13.16
C MET A 91 -12.61 21.09 -13.76
N TYR A 92 -12.69 21.29 -15.07
CA TYR A 92 -13.92 21.62 -15.80
C TYR A 92 -14.08 20.76 -17.06
N PRO A 93 -14.10 19.43 -16.93
CA PRO A 93 -14.26 18.54 -18.08
C PRO A 93 -15.66 18.69 -18.67
N ARG A 94 -15.76 18.65 -20.00
CA ARG A 94 -17.03 18.80 -20.73
C ARG A 94 -17.82 17.48 -20.69
N TYR A 95 -18.77 17.37 -19.76
CA TYR A 95 -19.67 16.23 -19.63
C TYR A 95 -21.14 16.66 -19.66
N PRO A 96 -22.08 15.76 -20.04
CA PRO A 96 -23.50 16.10 -20.17
C PRO A 96 -24.17 16.56 -18.87
N THR A 97 -23.66 16.11 -17.72
CA THR A 97 -24.21 16.47 -16.40
C THR A 97 -23.10 16.92 -15.46
N GLN A 98 -23.46 17.73 -14.47
CA GLN A 98 -22.52 18.15 -13.44
C GLN A 98 -22.00 16.99 -12.59
N ASP A 99 -22.83 15.97 -12.32
CA ASP A 99 -22.39 14.76 -11.62
C ASP A 99 -21.34 13.99 -12.41
N ALA A 100 -21.54 13.83 -13.72
CA ALA A 100 -20.54 13.18 -14.57
C ALA A 100 -19.24 13.98 -14.63
N ALA A 101 -19.31 15.31 -14.68
CA ALA A 101 -18.14 16.17 -14.61
C ALA A 101 -17.40 16.01 -13.26
N ARG A 102 -18.13 16.02 -12.14
CA ARG A 102 -17.55 15.80 -10.79
C ARG A 102 -16.88 14.43 -10.66
N ASN A 103 -17.52 13.39 -11.18
CA ASN A 103 -16.96 12.03 -11.20
C ASN A 103 -15.67 11.97 -12.02
N LYS A 104 -15.62 12.65 -13.17
CA LYS A 104 -14.40 12.72 -13.98
C LYS A 104 -13.27 13.47 -13.28
N VAL A 105 -13.57 14.61 -12.63
CA VAL A 105 -12.59 15.33 -11.82
C VAL A 105 -12.05 14.44 -10.69
N GLN A 106 -12.91 13.68 -10.02
CA GLN A 106 -12.46 12.73 -8.99
C GLN A 106 -11.55 11.65 -9.57
N ALA A 107 -11.96 11.01 -10.68
CA ALA A 107 -11.16 10.00 -11.36
C ALA A 107 -9.77 10.53 -11.71
N ASP A 108 -9.70 11.70 -12.37
CA ASP A 108 -8.45 12.31 -12.80
C ASP A 108 -7.55 12.69 -11.64
N VAL A 109 -8.08 13.36 -10.61
CA VAL A 109 -7.29 13.73 -9.44
C VAL A 109 -6.69 12.48 -8.78
N LEU A 110 -7.48 11.41 -8.65
CA LEU A 110 -6.97 10.19 -8.03
C LEU A 110 -5.95 9.47 -8.92
N HIS A 111 -6.20 9.40 -10.23
CA HIS A 111 -5.31 8.80 -11.23
C HIS A 111 -3.95 9.51 -11.29
N GLU A 112 -3.95 10.84 -11.40
CA GLU A 112 -2.72 11.63 -11.52
C GLU A 112 -1.87 11.59 -10.24
N PHE A 113 -2.51 11.56 -9.07
CA PHE A 113 -1.77 11.32 -7.82
C PHE A 113 -1.21 9.90 -7.73
N GLY A 114 -1.83 8.93 -8.39
CA GLY A 114 -1.28 7.58 -8.54
C GLY A 114 0.01 7.60 -9.36
N HIS A 115 0.01 8.31 -10.49
CA HIS A 115 1.23 8.57 -11.25
C HIS A 115 2.30 9.29 -10.43
N ALA A 116 1.95 10.34 -9.68
CA ALA A 116 2.89 11.04 -8.82
C ALA A 116 3.49 10.14 -7.72
N LEU A 117 2.84 9.03 -7.37
CA LEU A 117 3.33 7.98 -6.48
C LEU A 117 4.08 6.84 -7.21
N GLY A 118 4.22 6.94 -8.53
CA GLY A 118 4.97 5.99 -9.34
C GLY A 118 4.15 4.83 -9.91
N LEU A 119 2.82 4.88 -9.82
CA LEU A 119 1.96 3.90 -10.48
C LEU A 119 1.92 4.15 -11.99
N VAL A 120 1.73 3.09 -12.76
CA VAL A 120 1.62 3.13 -14.23
C VAL A 120 0.24 2.63 -14.66
N HIS A 121 -0.12 2.89 -15.92
CA HIS A 121 -1.43 2.51 -16.44
C HIS A 121 -1.69 0.99 -16.39
N GLU A 122 -2.85 0.61 -15.87
CA GLU A 122 -3.26 -0.79 -15.70
C GLU A 122 -3.62 -1.46 -17.04
N HIS A 123 -4.07 -0.69 -18.03
CA HIS A 123 -4.36 -1.26 -19.36
C HIS A 123 -3.09 -1.70 -20.10
N LYS A 124 -1.91 -1.26 -19.64
CA LYS A 124 -0.58 -1.72 -20.09
C LYS A 124 -0.05 -2.90 -19.27
N HIS A 125 -0.89 -3.51 -18.44
CA HIS A 125 -0.52 -4.70 -17.68
C HIS A 125 -0.32 -5.90 -18.63
N PRO A 126 0.68 -6.78 -18.44
CA PRO A 126 0.91 -7.93 -19.33
C PRO A 126 -0.28 -8.88 -19.51
N HIS A 127 -1.16 -8.93 -18.49
CA HIS A 127 -2.39 -9.73 -18.53
C HIS A 127 -3.61 -8.95 -19.07
N CYS A 128 -3.48 -7.67 -19.39
CA CYS A 128 -4.46 -6.90 -20.14
C CYS A 128 -4.33 -7.21 -21.65
N LYS A 129 -4.85 -8.36 -22.08
CA LYS A 129 -4.81 -8.79 -23.50
C LYS A 129 -5.82 -8.04 -24.39
N ALA A 130 -5.84 -6.72 -24.34
CA ALA A 130 -6.73 -5.89 -25.15
C ALA A 130 -6.17 -5.76 -26.57
N ASN A 131 -6.91 -6.27 -27.57
CA ASN A 131 -6.59 -6.05 -28.97
C ASN A 131 -7.14 -4.70 -29.43
N TRP A 132 -6.33 -3.65 -29.34
CA TRP A 132 -6.76 -2.26 -29.57
C TRP A 132 -7.14 -1.96 -31.03
N ASN A 133 -8.20 -1.19 -31.21
CA ASN A 133 -8.59 -0.60 -32.48
C ASN A 133 -8.00 0.82 -32.60
N TYR A 134 -6.79 0.92 -33.14
CA TYR A 134 -6.07 2.20 -33.23
C TYR A 134 -6.82 3.24 -34.08
N ASP A 135 -7.49 2.85 -35.16
CA ASP A 135 -8.28 3.80 -35.96
C ASP A 135 -9.43 4.41 -35.16
N ARG A 136 -10.10 3.60 -34.32
CA ARG A 136 -11.15 4.09 -33.43
C ARG A 136 -10.57 5.03 -32.37
N LEU A 137 -9.45 4.66 -31.75
CA LEU A 137 -8.79 5.49 -30.72
C LEU A 137 -8.26 6.81 -31.28
N MET A 138 -7.71 6.82 -32.49
CA MET A 138 -7.28 8.04 -33.17
C MET A 138 -8.45 9.01 -33.39
N ARG A 139 -9.56 8.51 -33.96
CA ARG A 139 -10.76 9.33 -34.20
C ARG A 139 -11.38 9.85 -32.91
N ARG A 140 -11.48 9.01 -31.88
CA ARG A 140 -12.08 9.37 -30.59
C ARG A 140 -11.30 10.48 -29.88
N ASN A 141 -9.98 10.36 -29.84
CA ASN A 141 -9.13 11.25 -29.07
C ASN A 141 -8.54 12.40 -29.89
N GLN A 142 -8.77 12.42 -31.21
CA GLN A 142 -8.15 13.35 -32.16
C GLN A 142 -6.62 13.28 -32.09
N TRP A 143 -6.09 12.06 -31.96
CA TRP A 143 -4.66 11.80 -31.83
C TRP A 143 -4.08 11.22 -33.11
N GLY A 144 -2.83 11.57 -33.41
CA GLY A 144 -2.02 10.88 -34.42
C GLY A 144 -1.67 9.45 -34.01
N LEU A 145 -1.28 8.63 -34.99
CA LEU A 145 -0.96 7.21 -34.77
C LEU A 145 0.16 7.02 -33.74
N ASP A 146 1.20 7.85 -33.77
CA ASP A 146 2.32 7.76 -32.83
C ASP A 146 1.89 8.03 -31.39
N THR A 147 1.01 9.02 -31.19
CA THR A 147 0.43 9.31 -29.87
C THR A 147 -0.42 8.14 -29.38
N VAL A 148 -1.25 7.54 -30.25
CA VAL A 148 -2.05 6.36 -29.88
C VAL A 148 -1.14 5.18 -29.52
N ARG A 149 -0.12 4.90 -30.32
CA ARG A 149 0.87 3.85 -30.04
C ARG A 149 1.57 4.11 -28.71
N TYR A 150 2.05 5.32 -28.47
CA TYR A 150 2.71 5.66 -27.20
C TYR A 150 1.80 5.41 -25.97
N ASN A 151 0.51 5.71 -26.09
CA ASN A 151 -0.45 5.58 -24.99
C ASN A 151 -1.02 4.17 -24.80
N TYR A 152 -1.11 3.36 -25.86
CA TYR A 152 -1.80 2.05 -25.84
C TYR A 152 -0.93 0.86 -26.20
N ASN A 153 0.27 1.05 -26.75
CA ASN A 153 1.18 -0.05 -27.04
C ASN A 153 1.80 -0.59 -25.75
N ASP A 154 2.03 -1.89 -25.74
CA ASP A 154 2.57 -2.64 -24.59
C ASP A 154 4.06 -2.34 -24.35
N ASP A 155 4.74 -1.67 -25.30
CA ASP A 155 6.19 -1.39 -25.30
C ASP A 155 6.67 -0.42 -24.20
N THR A 156 5.78 0.13 -23.39
CA THR A 156 6.12 1.20 -22.45
C THR A 156 6.05 0.76 -20.99
N HIS A 157 7.22 0.49 -20.42
CA HIS A 157 7.61 0.74 -19.02
C HIS A 157 6.65 0.37 -17.87
N SER A 158 5.63 -0.46 -18.09
CA SER A 158 5.15 -1.39 -17.08
C SER A 158 6.33 -2.33 -16.84
N ALA A 159 7.30 -1.88 -16.05
CA ALA A 159 8.28 -2.79 -15.50
C ALA A 159 7.42 -3.86 -14.85
N VAL A 160 7.38 -5.03 -15.49
CA VAL A 160 7.12 -6.29 -14.82
C VAL A 160 8.29 -6.40 -13.84
N ASN A 161 8.24 -5.60 -12.77
CA ASN A 161 9.07 -5.79 -11.62
C ASN A 161 8.59 -7.15 -11.15
N ALA A 162 9.36 -8.20 -11.45
CA ALA A 162 9.06 -9.57 -11.03
C ALA A 162 8.84 -9.69 -9.50
N LYS A 163 9.19 -8.63 -8.74
CA LYS A 163 8.91 -8.44 -7.32
C LYS A 163 7.45 -8.07 -7.00
N TRP A 164 6.68 -7.59 -7.97
CA TRP A 164 5.33 -7.04 -7.83
C TRP A 164 4.37 -7.62 -8.89
N ASP A 165 4.54 -8.91 -9.22
CA ASP A 165 3.61 -9.65 -10.08
C ASP A 165 2.24 -9.74 -9.40
N ARG A 166 1.37 -8.77 -9.70
CA ARG A 166 -0.01 -8.73 -9.20
C ARG A 166 -0.96 -9.09 -10.33
N ALA A 167 -2.14 -9.57 -9.95
CA ALA A 167 -3.22 -9.75 -10.90
C ALA A 167 -3.55 -8.43 -11.61
N TYR A 168 -3.96 -8.55 -12.87
CA TYR A 168 -4.57 -7.46 -13.62
C TYR A 168 -5.86 -7.03 -12.92
N ASP A 169 -6.03 -5.72 -12.71
CA ASP A 169 -7.18 -5.17 -12.02
C ASP A 169 -8.03 -4.26 -12.92
N PRO A 170 -9.16 -4.73 -13.48
CA PRO A 170 -10.03 -3.88 -14.29
C PRO A 170 -10.68 -2.72 -13.50
N TYR A 171 -10.66 -2.76 -12.16
CA TYR A 171 -11.24 -1.72 -11.29
C TYR A 171 -10.21 -0.71 -10.80
N SER A 172 -8.94 -0.89 -11.17
CA SER A 172 -7.85 0.01 -10.80
C SER A 172 -8.15 1.44 -11.24
N ILE A 173 -7.89 2.41 -10.35
CA ILE A 173 -7.96 3.83 -10.73
C ILE A 173 -6.98 4.16 -11.86
N MET A 174 -5.92 3.35 -12.02
CA MET A 174 -4.90 3.51 -13.05
C MET A 174 -5.32 2.90 -14.40
N HIS A 175 -6.51 2.32 -14.51
CA HIS A 175 -7.00 1.73 -15.75
C HIS A 175 -7.68 2.78 -16.64
N TYR A 176 -7.28 2.87 -17.92
CA TYR A 176 -8.04 3.67 -18.89
C TYR A 176 -9.40 3.03 -19.21
N PRO A 177 -10.49 3.81 -19.28
CA PRO A 177 -11.76 3.25 -19.69
C PRO A 177 -11.65 2.62 -21.08
N ILE A 178 -12.22 1.42 -21.23
CA ILE A 178 -12.35 0.73 -22.52
C ILE A 178 -13.81 0.85 -22.92
N ALA A 179 -14.08 1.68 -23.92
CA ALA A 179 -15.40 1.85 -24.49
C ALA A 179 -15.65 0.83 -25.61
N ARG A 180 -16.93 0.59 -25.91
CA ARG A 180 -17.32 -0.27 -27.03
C ARG A 180 -16.67 0.19 -28.34
N GLY A 181 -15.93 -0.73 -28.97
CA GLY A 181 -15.20 -0.49 -30.22
C GLY A 181 -13.76 -0.01 -30.06
N ASP A 182 -13.29 0.29 -28.84
CA ASP A 182 -11.88 0.55 -28.57
C ASP A 182 -11.01 -0.69 -28.78
N THR A 183 -11.62 -1.88 -28.72
CA THR A 183 -10.98 -3.16 -29.05
C THR A 183 -11.62 -3.80 -30.28
N GLN A 184 -10.84 -4.54 -31.05
CA GLN A 184 -11.29 -5.25 -32.27
C GLN A 184 -12.40 -6.26 -31.99
N SER A 185 -12.38 -6.91 -30.81
CA SER A 185 -13.41 -7.88 -30.42
C SER A 185 -14.76 -7.24 -30.06
N ALA A 186 -14.76 -5.94 -29.69
CA ALA A 186 -15.93 -5.21 -29.18
C ALA A 186 -16.66 -5.83 -27.97
N VAL A 187 -16.08 -6.85 -27.31
CA VAL A 187 -16.69 -7.53 -26.15
C VAL A 187 -16.21 -6.96 -24.81
N ARG A 188 -14.98 -6.43 -24.76
CA ARG A 188 -14.38 -5.94 -23.52
C ARG A 188 -14.70 -4.47 -23.33
N GLU A 189 -15.43 -4.17 -22.26
CA GLU A 189 -15.69 -2.82 -21.78
C GLU A 189 -15.20 -2.70 -20.34
N VAL A 190 -14.55 -1.59 -20.03
CA VAL A 190 -14.12 -1.24 -18.67
C VAL A 190 -14.59 0.18 -18.44
N PRO A 191 -15.50 0.43 -17.47
CA PRO A 191 -16.01 1.77 -17.21
C PRO A 191 -14.91 2.67 -16.64
N GLU A 192 -15.19 3.97 -16.57
CA GLU A 192 -14.35 4.91 -15.83
C GLU A 192 -14.36 4.54 -14.34
N ASN A 193 -13.19 4.19 -13.81
CA ASN A 193 -13.04 3.94 -12.38
C ASN A 193 -12.88 5.28 -11.67
N ILE A 194 -13.74 5.55 -10.69
CA ILE A 194 -13.79 6.86 -10.02
C ILE A 194 -13.21 6.84 -8.60
N VAL A 195 -12.77 5.68 -8.11
CA VAL A 195 -12.18 5.50 -6.78
C VAL A 195 -11.03 4.50 -6.84
N LEU A 196 -10.15 4.52 -5.82
CA LEU A 196 -9.08 3.54 -5.65
C LEU A 196 -9.65 2.15 -5.37
N SER A 197 -9.21 1.16 -6.14
CA SER A 197 -9.53 -0.26 -5.90
C SER A 197 -8.83 -0.79 -4.62
N ALA A 198 -9.13 -2.02 -4.24
CA ALA A 198 -8.39 -2.70 -3.16
C ALA A 198 -6.92 -2.92 -3.56
N ILE A 199 -6.67 -3.34 -4.80
CA ILE A 199 -5.32 -3.63 -5.31
C ILE A 199 -4.49 -2.34 -5.42
N ASP A 200 -5.10 -1.20 -5.74
CA ASP A 200 -4.44 0.11 -5.74
C ASP A 200 -3.88 0.44 -4.34
N LYS A 201 -4.74 0.32 -3.32
CA LYS A 201 -4.42 0.65 -1.92
C LYS A 201 -3.35 -0.29 -1.38
N GLU A 202 -3.48 -1.59 -1.64
CA GLU A 202 -2.48 -2.59 -1.27
C GLU A 202 -1.14 -2.33 -1.97
N THR A 203 -1.18 -1.96 -3.26
CA THR A 203 0.02 -1.62 -4.02
C THR A 203 0.75 -0.45 -3.39
N LEU A 204 0.03 0.63 -3.09
CA LEU A 204 0.61 1.82 -2.47
C LEU A 204 1.14 1.57 -1.06
N ALA A 205 0.43 0.79 -0.24
CA ALA A 205 0.89 0.38 1.08
C ALA A 205 2.17 -0.46 1.00
N LEU A 206 2.31 -1.31 -0.02
CA LEU A 206 3.50 -2.14 -0.23
C LEU A 206 4.68 -1.38 -0.86
N LEU A 207 4.41 -0.40 -1.73
CA LEU A 207 5.45 0.49 -2.29
C LEU A 207 5.99 1.44 -1.23
N TYR A 208 5.12 1.94 -0.36
CA TYR A 208 5.45 2.92 0.67
C TYR A 208 5.01 2.42 2.05
N PRO A 209 5.65 1.36 2.57
CA PRO A 209 5.26 0.77 3.85
C PRO A 209 5.44 1.77 4.98
N VAL A 210 4.47 1.82 5.89
CA VAL A 210 4.57 2.59 7.15
C VAL A 210 5.86 2.17 7.86
N VAL A 211 6.72 3.14 8.18
CA VAL A 211 7.88 2.87 9.02
C VAL A 211 7.38 2.83 10.46
N ALA A 212 7.53 1.67 11.11
CA ALA A 212 7.34 1.57 12.54
C ALA A 212 8.30 2.56 13.22
N VAL A 213 7.76 3.52 13.97
CA VAL A 213 8.58 4.33 14.88
C VAL A 213 8.96 3.41 16.03
N VAL A 214 10.03 2.64 15.87
CA VAL A 214 10.72 2.05 17.03
C VAL A 214 11.35 3.23 17.75
N LYS A 215 10.66 3.78 18.76
CA LYS A 215 11.33 4.60 19.76
C LYS A 215 12.36 3.68 20.42
N GLN A 216 13.61 3.79 20.00
CA GLN A 216 14.69 3.20 20.77
C GLN A 216 14.67 3.89 22.13
N HIS A 217 14.11 3.22 23.14
CA HIS A 217 14.39 3.60 24.51
C HIS A 217 15.91 3.47 24.70
N PRO A 218 16.59 4.49 25.25
CA PRO A 218 17.98 4.34 25.61
C PRO A 218 18.07 3.17 26.58
N THR A 219 18.85 2.16 26.20
CA THR A 219 19.19 1.05 27.08
C THR A 219 19.93 1.66 28.27
N VAL A 220 19.22 1.92 29.36
CA VAL A 220 19.85 2.16 30.65
C VAL A 220 20.54 0.85 30.97
N HIS A 221 21.87 0.82 30.83
CA HIS A 221 22.69 -0.18 31.47
C HIS A 221 22.46 -0.05 32.97
N GLN A 222 21.53 -0.85 33.51
CA GLN A 222 21.57 -1.15 34.93
C GLN A 222 22.80 -2.02 35.15
N GLU A 223 23.79 -1.46 35.84
CA GLU A 223 24.88 -2.25 36.41
C GLU A 223 24.28 -3.40 37.22
N PRO A 224 24.76 -4.65 37.02
CA PRO A 224 24.29 -5.75 37.83
C PRO A 224 24.78 -5.54 39.27
N THR A 225 23.81 -5.34 40.16
CA THR A 225 24.02 -5.36 41.61
C THR A 225 24.64 -6.71 41.98
N ARG A 226 25.82 -6.67 42.60
CA ARG A 226 26.51 -7.84 43.17
C ARG A 226 25.59 -8.53 44.18
N LYS A 227 25.10 -9.72 43.85
CA LYS A 227 24.68 -10.71 44.83
C LYS A 227 25.54 -11.95 44.66
N HIS A 228 26.18 -12.32 45.76
CA HIS A 228 26.99 -13.51 45.92
C HIS A 228 26.16 -14.77 45.63
N GLU A 229 26.53 -15.52 44.59
CA GLU A 229 26.16 -16.94 44.49
C GLU A 229 27.39 -17.79 44.15
N LYS A 230 27.45 -18.92 44.84
CA LYS A 230 28.59 -19.82 45.01
C LYS A 230 28.95 -20.56 43.73
N GLU A 231 30.25 -20.77 43.54
CA GLU A 231 30.85 -21.59 42.47
C GLU A 231 30.21 -22.98 42.34
N LYS A 232 29.83 -23.34 41.11
CA LYS A 232 29.80 -24.74 40.65
C LYS A 232 30.54 -24.83 39.31
N ARG A 233 31.62 -25.63 39.34
CA ARG A 233 32.51 -26.00 38.23
C ARG A 233 31.81 -26.91 37.20
N GLU A 234 32.45 -26.97 36.03
CA GLU A 234 32.36 -27.92 34.89
C GLU A 234 31.65 -27.36 33.63
N LYS A 235 32.10 -27.54 32.38
CA LYS A 235 33.30 -28.11 31.72
C LYS A 235 33.33 -27.53 30.28
N LYS A 236 34.53 -27.31 29.70
CA LYS A 236 34.75 -26.81 28.32
C LYS A 236 34.30 -27.82 27.24
N PRO A 237 33.70 -27.37 26.11
CA PRO A 237 33.69 -28.14 24.87
C PRO A 237 34.93 -27.83 24.00
N LYS A 238 35.49 -28.87 23.37
CA LYS A 238 36.64 -28.83 22.45
C LYS A 238 36.19 -28.45 21.02
N GLU A 239 37.11 -27.81 20.29
CA GLU A 239 37.00 -27.49 18.85
C GLU A 239 37.01 -28.74 17.94
N PRO A 240 36.45 -28.63 16.71
CA PRO A 240 36.26 -29.76 15.80
C PRO A 240 37.44 -29.99 14.85
N THR A 241 37.78 -31.26 14.60
CA THR A 241 38.78 -31.68 13.59
C THR A 241 38.15 -32.05 12.24
N LYS A 242 38.91 -31.75 11.17
CA LYS A 242 38.58 -31.92 9.74
C LYS A 242 38.62 -33.40 9.29
N LYS A 243 37.45 -33.98 9.05
CA LYS A 243 37.09 -35.13 8.16
C LYS A 243 35.63 -35.40 8.55
N ASP A 244 34.62 -34.97 7.80
CA ASP A 244 34.27 -35.52 6.49
C ASP A 244 33.59 -34.47 5.61
N LYS A 245 34.29 -34.11 4.52
CA LYS A 245 33.71 -33.42 3.36
C LYS A 245 33.36 -34.49 2.32
N LYS A 246 32.10 -34.95 2.28
CA LYS A 246 31.43 -35.43 1.06
C LYS A 246 30.00 -35.88 1.41
N GLU A 247 29.05 -34.96 1.31
CA GLU A 247 27.68 -35.18 0.85
C GLU A 247 26.99 -33.81 0.81
N LYS A 248 27.24 -33.10 -0.30
CA LYS A 248 26.45 -31.94 -0.70
C LYS A 248 25.63 -32.43 -1.88
N GLU A 249 24.34 -32.68 -1.69
CA GLU A 249 23.29 -32.33 -2.64
C GLU A 249 21.90 -32.59 -2.04
N ALA A 250 20.97 -31.69 -2.36
CA ALA A 250 19.52 -31.73 -2.09
C ALA A 250 19.04 -31.77 -0.62
N ARG A 251 19.12 -30.62 0.08
CA ARG A 251 18.16 -30.28 1.14
C ARG A 251 17.56 -28.89 0.86
N PRO A 252 16.22 -28.71 0.94
CA PRO A 252 15.62 -27.40 0.79
C PRO A 252 16.18 -26.47 1.86
N LYS A 253 16.59 -25.27 1.47
CA LYS A 253 17.04 -24.23 2.40
C LYS A 253 15.93 -24.02 3.42
N LYS A 254 16.16 -24.41 4.69
CA LYS A 254 15.29 -24.01 5.80
C LYS A 254 15.24 -22.48 5.77
N GLU A 255 14.07 -21.92 5.46
CA GLU A 255 13.81 -20.51 5.68
C GLU A 255 14.20 -20.19 7.12
N LYS A 256 14.96 -19.09 7.31
CA LYS A 256 15.20 -18.59 8.66
C LYS A 256 13.83 -18.40 9.33
N PRO A 257 13.62 -18.86 10.57
CA PRO A 257 12.33 -18.66 11.24
C PRO A 257 12.00 -17.18 11.21
N ARG A 258 10.84 -16.83 10.67
CA ARG A 258 10.34 -15.45 10.63
C ARG A 258 10.40 -14.92 12.07
N GLN A 259 11.11 -13.82 12.28
CA GLN A 259 11.39 -13.30 13.61
C GLN A 259 10.07 -12.91 14.29
N LYS A 260 9.87 -13.42 15.51
CA LYS A 260 8.68 -13.14 16.32
C LYS A 260 8.70 -11.69 16.79
N VAL A 261 7.59 -10.98 16.59
CA VAL A 261 7.42 -9.57 17.00
C VAL A 261 6.63 -9.52 18.30
N TYR A 262 7.13 -8.79 19.30
CA TYR A 262 6.46 -8.59 20.59
C TYR A 262 6.07 -7.13 20.75
N ILE A 263 4.83 -6.88 21.16
CA ILE A 263 4.27 -5.56 21.48
C ILE A 263 3.64 -5.68 22.87
N GLY A 264 4.02 -4.83 23.81
CA GLY A 264 3.65 -5.00 25.22
C GLY A 264 3.38 -3.68 25.93
N GLY A 265 2.88 -3.75 27.16
CA GLY A 265 2.70 -2.57 28.00
C GLY A 265 1.59 -1.65 27.49
N ASN A 266 1.91 -0.38 27.23
CA ASN A 266 0.98 0.61 26.65
C ASN A 266 1.46 1.10 25.28
N ASP A 267 2.22 0.26 24.57
CA ASP A 267 2.83 0.61 23.30
C ASP A 267 1.86 0.44 22.12
N SER A 268 2.12 1.13 21.02
CA SER A 268 1.39 0.99 19.76
C SER A 268 2.34 0.67 18.61
N ALA A 269 2.00 -0.30 17.76
CA ALA A 269 2.87 -0.69 16.65
C ALA A 269 2.11 -1.15 15.39
N VAL A 270 2.75 -0.95 14.23
CA VAL A 270 2.28 -1.48 12.94
C VAL A 270 3.26 -2.55 12.46
N VAL A 271 2.79 -3.75 12.15
CA VAL A 271 3.60 -4.94 11.83
C VAL A 271 3.17 -5.55 10.51
N SER A 272 4.12 -6.11 9.75
CA SER A 272 3.83 -6.79 8.48
C SER A 272 3.83 -8.32 8.63
N GLY A 273 2.66 -8.91 8.89
CA GLY A 273 2.41 -10.35 8.95
C GLY A 273 3.34 -11.13 9.90
N GLY A 274 3.40 -12.46 9.72
CA GLY A 274 4.31 -13.30 10.51
C GLY A 274 3.74 -13.69 11.89
N TYR A 275 4.61 -13.95 12.87
CA TYR A 275 4.19 -14.27 14.25
C TYR A 275 4.28 -13.01 15.11
N VAL A 276 3.15 -12.52 15.59
CA VAL A 276 3.03 -11.31 16.41
C VAL A 276 2.38 -11.64 17.75
N GLU A 277 2.99 -11.22 18.84
CA GLU A 277 2.45 -11.34 20.20
C GLU A 277 2.25 -9.96 20.82
N ILE A 278 1.03 -9.73 21.29
CA ILE A 278 0.54 -8.47 21.85
C ILE A 278 0.03 -8.72 23.27
N SER A 279 0.43 -7.87 24.21
CA SER A 279 0.04 -7.97 25.62
C SER A 279 -0.07 -6.60 26.29
N GLY A 280 -0.75 -6.51 27.43
CA GLY A 280 -0.95 -5.25 28.17
C GLY A 280 -2.13 -4.43 27.64
N ASN A 281 -2.03 -3.11 27.67
CA ASN A 281 -2.96 -2.17 27.02
C ASN A 281 -2.40 -1.69 25.66
N ALA A 282 -1.75 -2.60 24.94
CA ALA A 282 -1.05 -2.27 23.71
C ALA A 282 -1.99 -2.22 22.50
N GLU A 283 -1.68 -1.38 21.54
CA GLU A 283 -2.40 -1.27 20.28
C GLU A 283 -1.56 -1.84 19.12
N ALA A 284 -2.16 -2.61 18.22
CA ALA A 284 -1.42 -3.15 17.08
C ALA A 284 -2.21 -3.12 15.78
N THR A 285 -1.57 -2.74 14.69
CA THR A 285 -2.11 -2.95 13.33
C THR A 285 -1.19 -3.90 12.54
N ILE A 286 -1.73 -5.01 12.05
CA ILE A 286 -0.98 -6.07 11.39
C ILE A 286 -1.41 -6.14 9.94
N HIS A 287 -0.48 -6.02 9.00
CA HIS A 287 -0.72 -6.12 7.55
C HIS A 287 -0.12 -7.40 6.97
N GLY A 288 -0.96 -8.25 6.38
CA GLY A 288 -0.59 -9.55 5.84
C GLY A 288 -0.93 -10.72 6.78
N SER A 289 -0.99 -11.92 6.20
CA SER A 289 -1.37 -13.15 6.89
C SER A 289 -0.32 -13.62 7.89
N GLY A 290 -0.77 -14.24 8.99
CA GLY A 290 0.13 -14.73 10.02
C GLY A 290 -0.54 -15.34 11.25
N GLN A 291 0.24 -15.44 12.31
CA GLN A 291 -0.16 -15.87 13.65
C GLN A 291 -0.17 -14.67 14.57
N VAL A 292 -1.31 -14.41 15.21
CA VAL A 292 -1.51 -13.26 16.11
C VAL A 292 -1.93 -13.78 17.46
N VAL A 293 -1.17 -13.46 18.50
CA VAL A 293 -1.52 -13.74 19.90
C VAL A 293 -1.79 -12.41 20.59
N ALA A 294 -3.02 -12.17 21.04
CA ALA A 294 -3.44 -10.95 21.72
C ALA A 294 -3.93 -11.27 23.14
N SER A 295 -3.49 -10.48 24.11
CA SER A 295 -3.79 -10.70 25.54
C SER A 295 -3.80 -9.38 26.31
N GLY A 296 -4.34 -9.37 27.52
CA GLY A 296 -4.51 -8.14 28.30
C GLY A 296 -5.70 -7.30 27.81
N ASN A 297 -5.60 -5.97 27.87
CA ASN A 297 -6.60 -5.04 27.32
C ASN A 297 -6.12 -4.48 25.96
N SER A 298 -5.55 -5.33 25.10
CA SER A 298 -4.96 -4.89 23.84
C SER A 298 -6.01 -4.67 22.75
N ASP A 299 -5.81 -3.66 21.91
CA ASP A 299 -6.64 -3.38 20.73
C ASP A 299 -5.86 -3.69 19.45
N VAL A 300 -6.34 -4.66 18.66
CA VAL A 300 -5.58 -5.18 17.51
C VAL A 300 -6.42 -5.16 16.24
N VAL A 301 -5.85 -4.65 15.15
CA VAL A 301 -6.43 -4.69 13.80
C VAL A 301 -5.54 -5.52 12.89
N VAL A 302 -6.10 -6.49 12.16
CA VAL A 302 -5.37 -7.37 11.24
C VAL A 302 -5.95 -7.21 9.84
N TYR A 303 -5.12 -7.00 8.82
CA TYR A 303 -5.52 -6.93 7.42
C TYR A 303 -4.95 -8.13 6.67
N GLY A 304 -5.82 -9.09 6.31
CA GLY A 304 -5.47 -10.36 5.67
C GLY A 304 -5.79 -11.59 6.52
N ASP A 305 -5.74 -12.77 5.89
CA ASP A 305 -6.19 -14.01 6.53
C ASP A 305 -5.23 -14.49 7.62
N SER A 306 -5.68 -14.65 8.85
CA SER A 306 -4.78 -14.95 9.99
C SER A 306 -5.33 -15.97 10.98
N THR A 307 -4.41 -16.63 11.69
CA THR A 307 -4.71 -17.46 12.86
C THR A 307 -4.54 -16.61 14.13
N VAL A 308 -5.61 -16.42 14.88
CA VAL A 308 -5.66 -15.51 16.04
C VAL A 308 -5.91 -16.29 17.34
N TRP A 309 -5.14 -16.00 18.38
CA TRP A 309 -5.43 -16.40 19.75
C TRP A 309 -5.65 -15.16 20.61
N ALA A 310 -6.86 -14.97 21.11
CA ALA A 310 -7.24 -13.80 21.91
C ALA A 310 -7.63 -14.23 23.33
N SER A 311 -7.12 -13.51 24.35
CA SER A 311 -7.36 -13.78 25.77
C SER A 311 -7.41 -12.48 26.59
N GLY A 312 -7.78 -12.56 27.87
CA GLY A 312 -7.94 -11.36 28.72
C GLY A 312 -9.16 -10.53 28.32
N ASN A 313 -8.99 -9.24 28.06
CA ASN A 313 -10.02 -8.32 27.56
C ASN A 313 -9.64 -7.74 26.18
N ALA A 314 -8.83 -8.45 25.38
CA ALA A 314 -8.38 -7.96 24.09
C ALA A 314 -9.55 -7.79 23.09
N ASP A 315 -9.58 -6.71 22.30
CA ASP A 315 -10.47 -6.57 21.14
C ASP A 315 -9.65 -6.68 19.86
N VAL A 316 -9.99 -7.66 19.02
CA VAL A 316 -9.27 -7.95 17.77
C VAL A 316 -10.22 -7.84 16.59
N TYR A 317 -9.90 -6.98 15.64
CA TYR A 317 -10.63 -6.81 14.38
C TYR A 317 -9.81 -7.35 13.21
N VAL A 318 -10.31 -8.38 12.53
CA VAL A 318 -9.67 -8.99 11.37
C VAL A 318 -10.43 -8.61 10.10
N ASN A 319 -9.80 -7.75 9.30
CA ASN A 319 -10.22 -7.41 7.96
C ASN A 319 -9.68 -8.44 6.95
N GLY A 320 -10.36 -9.59 6.88
CA GLY A 320 -9.95 -10.80 6.18
C GLY A 320 -10.66 -12.04 6.75
N GLY A 321 -10.22 -13.23 6.35
CA GLY A 321 -10.67 -14.51 6.87
C GLY A 321 -9.70 -15.14 7.88
N GLY A 322 -9.89 -16.45 8.13
CA GLY A 322 -8.94 -17.25 8.93
C GLY A 322 -9.60 -17.99 10.10
N SER A 323 -8.88 -18.09 11.22
CA SER A 323 -9.35 -18.86 12.39
C SER A 323 -9.03 -18.17 13.70
N ALA A 324 -9.94 -18.16 14.66
CA ALA A 324 -9.71 -17.60 15.99
C ALA A 324 -9.97 -18.58 17.14
N THR A 325 -9.14 -18.55 18.17
CA THR A 325 -9.43 -19.12 19.48
C THR A 325 -9.55 -17.99 20.50
N VAL A 326 -10.71 -17.88 21.15
CA VAL A 326 -11.04 -16.77 22.06
C VAL A 326 -11.31 -17.30 23.47
N SER A 327 -10.72 -16.65 24.46
CA SER A 327 -10.86 -16.98 25.88
C SER A 327 -10.91 -15.73 26.77
N GLY A 328 -11.28 -15.86 28.05
CA GLY A 328 -11.45 -14.72 28.95
C GLY A 328 -12.69 -13.89 28.58
N ASN A 329 -12.56 -12.56 28.52
CA ASN A 329 -13.57 -11.62 28.02
C ASN A 329 -13.16 -11.01 26.66
N ALA A 330 -12.20 -11.60 25.96
CA ALA A 330 -11.71 -11.08 24.69
C ALA A 330 -12.78 -11.15 23.59
N THR A 331 -12.70 -10.25 22.62
CA THR A 331 -13.57 -10.22 21.45
C THR A 331 -12.74 -10.30 20.17
N VAL A 332 -13.19 -11.13 19.22
CA VAL A 332 -12.63 -11.16 17.86
C VAL A 332 -13.75 -10.95 16.83
N LYS A 333 -13.52 -10.08 15.85
CA LYS A 333 -14.48 -9.75 14.78
C LYS A 333 -13.84 -9.98 13.41
N PHE A 334 -14.50 -10.71 12.52
CA PHE A 334 -14.05 -10.91 11.13
C PHE A 334 -14.95 -10.17 10.13
N THR A 335 -14.38 -9.68 9.02
CA THR A 335 -15.14 -9.21 7.84
C THR A 335 -15.25 -10.26 6.73
N GLY A 336 -14.37 -11.26 6.71
CA GLY A 336 -14.37 -12.35 5.73
C GLY A 336 -14.84 -13.69 6.31
N THR A 337 -14.57 -14.77 5.59
CA THR A 337 -14.88 -16.14 6.05
C THR A 337 -13.90 -16.55 7.16
N GLY A 338 -14.40 -16.55 8.40
CA GLY A 338 -13.63 -16.94 9.59
C GLY A 338 -14.22 -18.17 10.27
N THR A 339 -13.39 -18.97 10.93
CA THR A 339 -13.83 -20.04 11.84
C THR A 339 -13.32 -19.76 13.25
N GLY A 340 -13.89 -20.37 14.28
CA GLY A 340 -13.26 -20.24 15.58
C GLY A 340 -13.90 -21.01 16.72
N LYS A 341 -13.17 -21.03 17.83
CA LYS A 341 -13.56 -21.69 19.09
C LYS A 341 -13.55 -20.65 20.20
N VAL A 342 -14.65 -20.59 20.95
CA VAL A 342 -14.81 -19.70 22.10
C VAL A 342 -14.85 -20.54 23.37
N THR A 343 -14.15 -20.08 24.41
CA THR A 343 -14.15 -20.67 25.75
C THR A 343 -14.32 -19.57 26.80
N GLY A 344 -15.01 -19.86 27.90
CA GLY A 344 -15.32 -18.84 28.91
C GLY A 344 -16.27 -17.75 28.38
N ASN A 345 -15.99 -16.48 28.71
CA ASN A 345 -16.84 -15.33 28.37
C ASN A 345 -16.45 -14.62 27.05
N GLY A 346 -15.61 -15.27 26.22
CA GLY A 346 -15.14 -14.66 24.98
C GLY A 346 -16.26 -14.43 23.96
N SER A 347 -16.02 -13.57 22.98
CA SER A 347 -16.96 -13.31 21.88
C SER A 347 -16.28 -13.44 20.52
N LEU A 348 -16.95 -14.09 19.58
CA LEU A 348 -16.53 -14.18 18.19
C LEU A 348 -17.69 -13.70 17.31
N ARG A 349 -17.41 -12.76 16.39
CA ARG A 349 -18.43 -12.15 15.53
C ARG A 349 -17.97 -12.10 14.08
N TRP A 350 -18.94 -12.13 13.18
CA TRP A 350 -18.75 -11.93 11.75
C TRP A 350 -19.62 -10.77 11.32
N ASN A 351 -19.01 -9.76 10.70
CA ASN A 351 -19.74 -8.72 10.01
C ASN A 351 -19.97 -9.20 8.57
N ALA A 352 -21.23 -9.33 8.19
CA ALA A 352 -21.65 -9.68 6.83
C ALA A 352 -21.41 -8.52 5.85
#